data_AF-A0A2W7ASB4-F1
#
_entry.id   AF-A0A2W7ASB4-F1
#
_cell.length_a   1.000
_cell.length_b   1.000
_cell.length_c   1.000
_cell.angle_alpha   90.00
_cell.angle_beta   90.00
_cell.angle_gamma   90.00
#
_symmetry.space_group_name_H-M   'P 1'
#
loop_
_entity.id
_entity.type
_entity.pdbx_description
1 polymer ?
#
loop_
_entity_poly.entity_id
_entity_poly.type
_entity_poly.pdbx_seq_one_letter_code
_entity_poly.pdbx_strand_id
1 'polypeptide(L)'
;MKRKHNQHSAAIFLVSAIVGIGWALPLLAQLGDGDDDAINPRPAPGVTRPAFFQDSPQAIPLGVFRRQPSQTFQPQIEFNFDPNAWQTFSSKSGGFVIMMPPGIMFDETETLKTAIGDLQFRVLSKHDGNSRFLVAYSDRLAPSQIKSPKAILTAIAERVNPTNLFRLTANRPINIDNFLGRELMFSTAKESIVMRAYLVGDRVYIIGANRLTKSAIANVNEKFFKSFRLLELPAANAPKS
;
A
#
# COMPACT_ATOMS: atom_id res chain seq x y z
N MET A 1 30.59 -42.14 42.57
CA MET A 1 29.30 -41.82 41.95
C MET A 1 29.33 -42.26 40.49
N LYS A 2 28.40 -43.14 40.09
CA LYS A 2 28.33 -43.81 38.78
C LYS A 2 27.68 -42.89 37.74
N ARG A 3 28.24 -42.78 36.52
CA ARG A 3 27.45 -42.47 35.31
C ARG A 3 27.73 -43.53 34.25
N LYS A 4 26.69 -44.31 33.96
CA LYS A 4 26.65 -45.37 32.96
C LYS A 4 26.52 -44.78 31.55
N HIS A 5 27.13 -45.51 30.62
CA HIS A 5 27.02 -45.42 29.17
C HIS A 5 25.80 -46.21 28.64
N ASN A 6 25.57 -46.11 27.32
CA ASN A 6 24.67 -46.84 26.39
C ASN A 6 23.40 -46.09 25.96
N GLN A 7 23.24 -45.71 24.68
CA GLN A 7 23.10 -46.48 23.41
C GLN A 7 21.72 -47.13 23.22
N HIS A 8 20.99 -46.71 22.17
CA HIS A 8 20.48 -47.52 21.03
C HIS A 8 19.14 -47.03 20.41
N SER A 9 19.11 -47.10 19.07
CA SER A 9 18.02 -47.45 18.12
C SER A 9 16.77 -46.56 18.04
N ALA A 10 16.47 -45.91 16.90
CA ALA A 10 16.00 -46.43 15.60
C ALA A 10 14.56 -46.97 15.63
N ALA A 11 13.66 -46.32 14.87
CA ALA A 11 12.43 -46.93 14.37
C ALA A 11 11.96 -46.23 13.09
N ILE A 12 12.03 -46.98 12.00
CA ILE A 12 11.38 -46.77 10.71
C ILE A 12 9.94 -47.27 10.87
N PHE A 13 8.95 -46.51 10.36
CA PHE A 13 7.67 -47.10 9.94
C PHE A 13 7.31 -46.59 8.54
N LEU A 14 7.06 -47.56 7.69
CA LEU A 14 6.50 -47.48 6.35
C LEU A 14 5.09 -48.08 6.43
N VAL A 15 4.29 -47.90 5.38
CA VAL A 15 3.15 -48.75 4.91
C VAL A 15 1.78 -48.05 4.82
N SER A 16 1.44 -47.77 3.56
CA SER A 16 0.18 -48.07 2.84
C SER A 16 -0.94 -47.03 2.63
N ALA A 17 -1.38 -47.09 1.37
CA ALA A 17 -2.45 -46.39 0.68
C ALA A 17 -3.84 -46.98 0.95
N ILE A 18 -4.88 -46.18 0.71
CA ILE A 18 -6.22 -46.65 0.34
C ILE A 18 -6.78 -45.74 -0.76
N VAL A 19 -7.19 -46.38 -1.85
CA VAL A 19 -8.01 -45.87 -2.97
C VAL A 19 -9.48 -46.05 -2.59
N GLY A 20 -10.34 -45.07 -2.92
CA GLY A 20 -11.79 -45.19 -2.84
C GLY A 20 -12.48 -44.28 -3.86
N ILE A 21 -13.27 -44.88 -4.74
CA ILE A 21 -13.95 -44.32 -5.92
C ILE A 21 -15.46 -44.18 -5.65
N GLY A 22 -16.11 -43.17 -6.26
CA GLY A 22 -17.56 -43.10 -6.54
C GLY A 22 -18.35 -42.13 -5.64
N TRP A 23 -19.35 -41.35 -6.07
CA TRP A 23 -20.26 -41.39 -7.23
C TRP A 23 -20.82 -40.00 -7.60
N ALA A 24 -21.19 -39.87 -8.90
CA ALA A 24 -22.10 -38.99 -9.65
C ALA A 24 -23.15 -38.09 -8.90
N LEU A 25 -23.26 -36.78 -9.24
CA LEU A 25 -24.20 -36.09 -10.19
C LEU A 25 -25.24 -35.19 -9.42
N PRO A 26 -26.02 -34.30 -10.07
CA PRO A 26 -25.70 -32.92 -10.45
C PRO A 26 -26.60 -31.88 -9.74
N LEU A 27 -26.30 -30.57 -9.81
CA LEU A 27 -27.36 -29.56 -9.66
C LEU A 27 -27.12 -28.31 -10.51
N LEU A 28 -28.14 -28.04 -11.32
CA LEU A 28 -28.29 -26.93 -12.25
C LEU A 28 -28.71 -25.65 -11.53
N ALA A 29 -28.34 -24.52 -12.14
CA ALA A 29 -28.99 -23.19 -12.11
C ALA A 29 -28.90 -22.32 -10.85
N GLN A 30 -28.20 -21.19 -10.98
CA GLN A 30 -28.90 -19.89 -11.05
C GLN A 30 -27.97 -18.82 -11.66
N LEU A 31 -28.19 -18.53 -12.94
CA LEU A 31 -27.81 -17.25 -13.55
C LEU A 31 -28.88 -16.26 -13.12
N GLY A 32 -28.50 -15.30 -12.27
CA GLY A 32 -29.25 -14.08 -12.03
C GLY A 32 -28.55 -12.95 -12.75
N ASP A 33 -29.16 -12.46 -13.83
CA ASP A 33 -28.98 -11.11 -14.34
C ASP A 33 -29.53 -10.13 -13.30
N GLY A 34 -28.79 -9.07 -12.96
CA GLY A 34 -29.28 -7.98 -12.13
C GLY A 34 -28.20 -7.17 -11.45
N ASP A 35 -28.02 -5.95 -11.95
CA ASP A 35 -27.45 -4.75 -11.30
C ASP A 35 -25.92 -4.61 -11.23
N ASP A 36 -25.40 -3.95 -12.27
CA ASP A 36 -24.09 -3.28 -12.39
C ASP A 36 -23.97 -2.04 -11.46
N ASP A 37 -24.36 -2.16 -10.19
CA ASP A 37 -23.95 -1.23 -9.13
C ASP A 37 -22.80 -1.85 -8.36
N ALA A 38 -21.60 -1.77 -8.93
CA ALA A 38 -20.35 -2.23 -8.33
C ALA A 38 -19.98 -1.34 -7.12
N ILE A 39 -20.72 -1.49 -6.02
CA ILE A 39 -20.29 -1.08 -4.70
C ILE A 39 -19.05 -1.91 -4.39
N ASN A 40 -17.92 -1.21 -4.29
CA ASN A 40 -16.59 -1.74 -4.02
C ASN A 40 -16.67 -2.85 -2.94
N PRO A 41 -16.43 -4.15 -3.28
CA PRO A 41 -16.74 -5.24 -2.37
C PRO A 41 -15.90 -5.08 -1.11
N ARG A 42 -16.58 -4.91 0.03
CA ARG A 42 -15.96 -4.83 1.35
C ARG A 42 -15.02 -6.03 1.53
N PRO A 43 -13.77 -5.84 1.98
CA PRO A 43 -12.94 -6.97 2.33
C PRO A 43 -13.66 -7.83 3.39
N ALA A 44 -13.51 -9.15 3.27
CA ALA A 44 -14.12 -10.08 4.22
C ALA A 44 -13.70 -9.73 5.67
N PRO A 45 -14.58 -9.93 6.67
CA PRO A 45 -14.23 -9.70 8.07
C PRO A 45 -12.92 -10.43 8.44
N GLY A 46 -11.97 -9.71 9.04
CA GLY A 46 -10.67 -10.25 9.44
C GLY A 46 -9.52 -10.07 8.44
N VAL A 47 -9.75 -9.45 7.28
CA VAL A 47 -8.68 -9.09 6.32
C VAL A 47 -8.00 -7.79 6.73
N THR A 48 -6.79 -7.88 7.29
CA THR A 48 -5.97 -6.68 7.56
C THR A 48 -5.15 -6.32 6.32
N ARG A 49 -5.56 -5.24 5.63
CA ARG A 49 -4.76 -4.60 4.57
C ARG A 49 -3.53 -3.88 5.15
N PRO A 50 -2.48 -3.61 4.34
CA PRO A 50 -1.41 -2.69 4.75
C PRO A 50 -1.98 -1.37 5.26
N ALA A 51 -1.33 -0.74 6.25
CA ALA A 51 -1.90 0.40 6.98
C ALA A 51 -2.53 1.49 6.09
N PHE A 52 -1.83 1.97 5.06
CA PHE A 52 -2.34 2.99 4.12
C PHE A 52 -3.50 2.54 3.22
N PHE A 53 -3.78 1.25 3.17
CA PHE A 53 -4.85 0.64 2.39
C PHE A 53 -5.99 0.12 3.27
N GLN A 54 -5.90 0.26 4.59
CA GLN A 54 -7.04 0.02 5.48
C GLN A 54 -8.15 1.00 5.07
N ASP A 55 -9.39 0.52 5.12
CA ASP A 55 -10.55 1.18 4.53
C ASP A 55 -10.56 2.67 4.92
N SER A 56 -10.34 3.57 3.94
CA SER A 56 -10.69 4.97 4.16
C SER A 56 -12.16 4.98 4.56
N PRO A 57 -12.57 5.80 5.54
CA PRO A 57 -13.98 5.88 5.93
C PRO A 57 -14.81 6.08 4.66
N GLN A 58 -15.55 5.01 4.31
CA GLN A 58 -16.50 5.02 3.21
C GLN A 58 -17.41 6.22 3.42
N ALA A 59 -17.70 6.90 2.30
CA ALA A 59 -18.62 8.01 2.15
C ALA A 59 -19.45 8.29 3.40
N ILE A 60 -19.23 9.46 4.01
CA ILE A 60 -20.21 10.03 4.94
C ILE A 60 -21.57 9.88 4.22
N PRO A 61 -22.57 9.20 4.82
CA PRO A 61 -23.89 9.09 4.20
C PRO A 61 -24.34 10.51 3.85
N LEU A 62 -24.85 10.70 2.63
CA LEU A 62 -25.24 11.98 2.01
C LEU A 62 -26.24 12.84 2.83
N GLY A 63 -26.56 12.47 4.08
CA GLY A 63 -27.50 13.15 4.96
C GLY A 63 -26.93 13.88 6.20
N VAL A 64 -25.61 13.88 6.47
CA VAL A 64 -25.08 14.56 7.68
C VAL A 64 -23.78 15.31 7.44
N PHE A 65 -23.81 16.32 6.54
CA PHE A 65 -22.75 17.34 6.50
C PHE A 65 -23.04 18.43 7.54
N ARG A 66 -22.64 18.23 8.79
CA ARG A 66 -22.38 19.37 9.68
C ARG A 66 -21.01 19.93 9.28
N ARG A 67 -21.00 21.00 8.50
CA ARG A 67 -19.78 21.73 8.13
C ARG A 67 -19.03 22.15 9.40
N GLN A 68 -18.02 21.39 9.81
CA GLN A 68 -16.91 22.00 10.53
C GLN A 68 -16.08 22.72 9.46
N PRO A 69 -15.80 24.02 9.59
CA PRO A 69 -14.88 24.70 8.70
C PRO A 69 -13.45 24.28 9.06
N SER A 70 -13.07 23.04 8.75
CA SER A 70 -11.66 22.74 8.52
C SER A 70 -11.29 23.46 7.21
N GLN A 71 -10.25 24.27 7.31
CA GLN A 71 -9.76 25.15 6.27
C GLN A 71 -9.73 24.44 4.91
N THR A 72 -10.56 24.89 3.98
CA THR A 72 -10.44 24.57 2.55
C THR A 72 -9.10 25.10 2.09
N PHE A 73 -8.05 24.27 2.19
CA PHE A 73 -6.82 24.49 1.46
C PHE A 73 -7.16 24.26 -0.01
N GLN A 74 -7.32 25.33 -0.77
CA GLN A 74 -7.34 25.24 -2.23
C GLN A 74 -5.90 24.98 -2.67
N PRO A 75 -5.53 23.77 -3.10
CA PRO A 75 -4.25 23.61 -3.76
C PRO A 75 -4.35 24.47 -5.03
N GLN A 76 -3.29 25.18 -5.39
CA GLN A 76 -3.21 25.88 -6.66
C GLN A 76 -3.04 24.80 -7.74
N ILE A 77 -4.14 24.13 -8.09
CA ILE A 77 -4.18 23.03 -9.06
C ILE A 77 -4.38 23.66 -10.45
N GLU A 78 -3.40 23.53 -11.32
CA GLU A 78 -3.61 23.74 -12.75
C GLU A 78 -4.30 22.50 -13.32
N PHE A 79 -5.60 22.62 -13.63
CA PHE A 79 -6.38 21.55 -14.25
C PHE A 79 -6.36 21.70 -15.77
N ASN A 80 -5.78 20.73 -16.47
CA ASN A 80 -6.12 20.48 -17.87
C ASN A 80 -7.30 19.50 -17.88
N PHE A 81 -8.51 19.97 -18.18
CA PHE A 81 -9.75 19.21 -17.97
C PHE A 81 -10.06 18.33 -19.19
N ASP A 82 -9.52 17.13 -19.21
CA ASP A 82 -10.16 15.98 -19.86
C ASP A 82 -10.74 15.10 -18.73
N PRO A 83 -12.06 14.89 -18.68
CA PRO A 83 -12.74 14.16 -17.61
C PRO A 83 -12.39 12.67 -17.57
N ASN A 84 -11.78 12.14 -18.64
CA ASN A 84 -11.36 10.74 -18.76
C ASN A 84 -9.83 10.57 -18.79
N ALA A 85 -9.08 11.66 -18.85
CA ALA A 85 -7.62 11.60 -18.79
C ALA A 85 -7.11 11.63 -17.35
N TRP A 86 -5.96 10.99 -17.17
CA TRP A 86 -5.14 11.17 -15.98
C TRP A 86 -4.73 12.62 -15.85
N GLN A 87 -4.84 13.17 -14.65
CA GLN A 87 -4.59 14.57 -14.37
C GLN A 87 -3.30 14.72 -13.56
N THR A 88 -2.52 15.75 -13.87
CA THR A 88 -1.34 16.10 -13.07
C THR A 88 -1.79 16.75 -11.77
N PHE A 89 -1.39 16.15 -10.65
CA PHE A 89 -1.59 16.69 -9.32
C PHE A 89 -0.26 17.18 -8.75
N SER A 90 -0.22 18.44 -8.29
CA SER A 90 0.95 19.05 -7.68
C SER A 90 0.65 19.42 -6.23
N SER A 91 1.47 18.91 -5.30
CA SER A 91 1.42 19.27 -3.89
C SER A 91 2.60 20.15 -3.54
N LYS A 92 2.37 21.46 -3.40
CA LYS A 92 3.40 22.39 -2.92
C LYS A 92 3.84 22.07 -1.49
N SER A 93 2.91 21.69 -0.61
CA SER A 93 3.22 21.33 0.78
C SER A 93 3.98 20.00 0.90
N GLY A 94 3.66 19.04 0.04
CA GLY A 94 4.38 17.77 -0.06
C GLY A 94 5.67 17.86 -0.87
N GLY A 95 5.85 18.90 -1.69
CA GLY A 95 7.03 19.05 -2.56
C GLY A 95 7.08 18.04 -3.71
N PHE A 96 5.94 17.62 -4.26
CA PHE A 96 5.89 16.62 -5.33
C PHE A 96 4.82 16.91 -6.39
N VAL A 97 4.97 16.25 -7.53
CA VAL A 97 3.97 16.15 -8.60
C VAL A 97 3.76 14.67 -8.94
N ILE A 98 2.53 14.28 -9.27
CA ILE A 98 2.16 12.91 -9.65
C ILE A 98 0.92 12.95 -10.55
N MET A 99 0.74 11.96 -11.43
CA MET A 99 -0.50 11.82 -12.17
C MET A 99 -1.51 10.99 -11.36
N MET A 100 -2.76 11.43 -11.29
CA MET A 100 -3.86 10.74 -10.62
C MET A 100 -5.03 10.50 -11.59
N PRO A 101 -5.87 9.48 -11.37
CA PRO A 101 -7.15 9.37 -12.07
C PRO A 101 -8.05 10.59 -11.78
N PRO A 102 -8.94 10.95 -12.71
CA PRO A 102 -9.82 12.09 -12.55
C PRO A 102 -10.82 11.92 -11.40
N GLY A 103 -11.26 13.05 -10.83
CA GLY A 103 -12.34 13.12 -9.82
C GLY A 103 -11.86 13.44 -8.41
N ILE A 104 -12.76 13.27 -7.43
CA ILE A 104 -12.52 13.69 -6.03
C ILE A 104 -11.45 12.83 -5.37
N MET A 105 -10.44 13.47 -4.78
CA MET A 105 -9.45 12.85 -3.91
C MET A 105 -9.86 12.98 -2.43
N PHE A 106 -9.45 12.01 -1.64
CA PHE A 106 -9.57 12.02 -0.19
C PHE A 106 -8.24 12.50 0.43
N ASP A 107 -8.33 13.29 1.48
CA ASP A 107 -7.19 13.83 2.23
C ASP A 107 -7.38 13.45 3.70
N GLU A 108 -6.47 12.64 4.21
CA GLU A 108 -6.53 12.09 5.56
C GLU A 108 -5.14 12.12 6.22
N THR A 109 -5.13 12.08 7.56
CA THR A 109 -3.89 11.99 8.33
C THR A 109 -3.79 10.60 8.93
N GLU A 110 -2.69 9.92 8.67
CA GLU A 110 -2.42 8.58 9.17
C GLU A 110 -1.16 8.57 10.04
N THR A 111 -1.22 7.86 11.17
CA THR A 111 -0.07 7.73 12.07
C THR A 111 0.43 6.30 12.10
N LEU A 112 1.66 6.12 11.62
CA LEU A 112 2.34 4.83 11.60
C LEU A 112 3.20 4.70 12.86
N LYS A 113 2.76 3.87 13.81
CA LYS A 113 3.58 3.51 14.99
C LYS A 113 4.69 2.55 14.56
N THR A 114 5.95 2.98 14.66
CA THR A 114 7.11 2.17 14.25
C THR A 114 8.13 2.03 15.38
N ALA A 115 9.10 1.12 15.22
CA ALA A 115 10.17 0.92 16.19
C ALA A 115 11.07 2.16 16.38
N ILE A 116 11.04 3.12 15.45
CA ILE A 116 11.80 4.38 15.51
C ILE A 116 10.94 5.58 15.95
N GLY A 117 9.72 5.31 16.44
CA GLY A 117 8.74 6.32 16.84
C GLY A 117 7.55 6.40 15.90
N ASP A 118 6.66 7.33 16.20
CA ASP A 118 5.46 7.57 15.42
C ASP A 118 5.79 8.44 14.21
N LEU A 119 5.32 8.01 13.04
CA LEU A 119 5.46 8.74 11.78
C LEU A 119 4.05 9.19 11.34
N GLN A 120 3.79 10.49 11.40
CA GLN A 120 2.55 11.07 10.91
C GLN A 120 2.67 11.38 9.42
N PHE A 121 1.65 10.97 8.66
CA PHE A 121 1.55 11.14 7.23
C PHE A 121 0.29 11.90 6.88
N ARG A 122 0.41 12.81 5.92
CA ARG A 122 -0.74 13.27 5.14
C ARG A 122 -0.89 12.39 3.92
N VAL A 123 -2.06 11.80 3.76
CA VAL A 123 -2.38 10.80 2.73
C VAL A 123 -3.41 11.39 1.79
N LEU A 124 -3.07 11.40 0.50
CA LEU A 124 -3.96 11.75 -0.58
C LEU A 124 -4.29 10.49 -1.36
N SER A 125 -5.57 10.15 -1.48
CA SER A 125 -5.97 8.91 -2.14
C SER A 125 -7.18 9.06 -3.05
N LYS A 126 -7.28 8.17 -4.04
CA LYS A 126 -8.35 8.13 -5.02
C LYS A 126 -8.74 6.69 -5.32
N HIS A 127 -10.04 6.43 -5.30
CA HIS A 127 -10.61 5.21 -5.86
C HIS A 127 -11.00 5.45 -7.32
N ASP A 128 -10.68 4.48 -8.17
CA ASP A 128 -11.00 4.44 -9.60
C ASP A 128 -11.37 3.00 -9.97
N GLY A 129 -12.68 2.73 -9.98
CA GLY A 129 -13.24 1.37 -10.07
C GLY A 129 -12.64 0.43 -9.02
N ASN A 130 -11.98 -0.62 -9.50
CA ASN A 130 -11.35 -1.67 -8.69
C ASN A 130 -9.91 -1.35 -8.23
N SER A 131 -9.49 -0.10 -8.38
CA SER A 131 -8.14 0.36 -8.01
C SER A 131 -8.23 1.52 -7.02
N ARG A 132 -7.27 1.60 -6.12
CA ARG A 132 -7.02 2.70 -5.20
C ARG A 132 -5.58 3.15 -5.42
N PHE A 133 -5.42 4.43 -5.69
CA PHE A 133 -4.14 5.11 -5.82
C PHE A 133 -3.95 6.01 -4.60
N LEU A 134 -2.76 6.05 -4.05
CA LEU A 134 -2.43 6.95 -2.96
C LEU A 134 -1.00 7.47 -3.05
N VAL A 135 -0.83 8.69 -2.57
CA VAL A 135 0.46 9.30 -2.28
C VAL A 135 0.38 9.87 -0.87
N ALA A 136 1.39 9.63 -0.06
CA ALA A 136 1.49 10.17 1.26
C ALA A 136 2.89 10.74 1.49
N TYR A 137 2.97 11.75 2.35
CA TYR A 137 4.23 12.32 2.79
C TYR A 137 4.17 12.55 4.29
N SER A 138 5.28 12.26 4.96
CA SER A 138 5.40 12.48 6.40
C SER A 138 5.60 13.95 6.70
N ASP A 139 5.36 14.32 7.95
CA ASP A 139 6.00 15.50 8.53
C ASP A 139 7.53 15.38 8.49
N ARG A 140 8.20 16.50 8.72
CA ARG A 140 9.67 16.52 8.82
C ARG A 140 10.09 15.70 10.04
N LEU A 141 10.94 14.71 9.80
CA LEU A 141 11.53 13.87 10.82
C LEU A 141 12.58 14.64 11.60
N ALA A 142 12.67 14.38 12.89
CA ALA A 142 13.73 14.95 13.71
C ALA A 142 15.10 14.39 13.28
N PRO A 143 16.21 15.14 13.43
CA PRO A 143 17.55 14.63 13.14
C PRO A 143 17.89 13.33 13.87
N SER A 144 17.30 13.10 15.06
CA SER A 144 17.45 11.86 15.83
C SER A 144 16.85 10.64 15.12
N GLN A 145 15.81 10.81 14.30
CA GLN A 145 15.13 9.75 13.56
C GLN A 145 15.85 9.41 12.24
N ILE A 146 16.55 10.36 11.63
CA ILE A 146 17.17 10.22 10.29
C ILE A 146 18.57 9.58 10.33
N LYS A 147 19.06 9.22 11.53
CA LYS A 147 20.40 8.62 11.70
C LYS A 147 20.67 7.39 10.82
N SER A 148 19.63 6.63 10.47
CA SER A 148 19.74 5.50 9.56
C SER A 148 18.56 5.45 8.60
N PRO A 149 18.73 5.97 7.36
CA PRO A 149 17.72 5.87 6.31
C PRO A 149 17.18 4.46 6.09
N LYS A 150 18.08 3.47 6.14
CA LYS A 150 17.72 2.06 6.00
C LYS A 150 16.84 1.58 7.16
N ALA A 151 17.11 2.01 8.39
CA ALA A 151 16.30 1.64 9.55
C ALA A 151 14.88 2.22 9.45
N ILE A 152 14.73 3.47 9.00
CA ILE A 152 13.41 4.08 8.76
C ILE A 152 12.61 3.25 7.75
N LEU A 153 13.20 2.97 6.58
CA LEU A 153 12.52 2.21 5.52
C LEU A 153 12.20 0.77 5.94
N THR A 154 13.06 0.15 6.76
CA THR A 154 12.79 -1.17 7.34
C THR A 154 11.63 -1.10 8.34
N ALA A 155 11.61 -0.14 9.25
CA ALA A 155 10.55 0.01 10.25
C ALA A 155 9.18 0.27 9.60
N ILE A 156 9.15 1.05 8.50
CA ILE A 156 7.95 1.22 7.67
C ILE A 156 7.53 -0.12 7.06
N ALA A 157 8.47 -0.83 6.41
CA ALA A 157 8.19 -2.11 5.76
C ALA A 157 7.65 -3.17 6.73
N GLU A 158 8.19 -3.23 7.94
CA GLU A 158 7.70 -4.13 9.00
C GLU A 158 6.29 -3.75 9.44
N ARG A 159 6.02 -2.45 9.65
CA ARG A 159 4.73 -2.00 10.16
C ARG A 159 3.60 -2.11 9.14
N VAL A 160 3.90 -1.91 7.86
CA VAL A 160 2.93 -2.05 6.76
C VAL A 160 2.76 -3.49 6.30
N ASN A 161 3.64 -4.41 6.73
CA ASN A 161 3.52 -5.82 6.42
C ASN A 161 2.23 -6.38 7.05
N PRO A 162 1.27 -6.85 6.24
CA PRO A 162 0.00 -7.37 6.73
C PRO A 162 0.22 -8.70 7.45
N THR A 163 -0.54 -8.93 8.52
CA THR A 163 -0.30 -10.06 9.42
C THR A 163 -0.93 -11.37 8.93
N ASN A 164 -2.06 -11.35 8.18
CA ASN A 164 -2.93 -12.53 8.14
C ASN A 164 -3.39 -13.01 6.76
N LEU A 165 -3.33 -12.22 5.68
CA LEU A 165 -3.90 -12.65 4.37
C LEU A 165 -3.12 -12.23 3.14
N PHE A 166 -2.46 -11.09 3.19
CA PHE A 166 -1.58 -10.65 2.12
C PHE A 166 -0.19 -11.26 2.33
N ARG A 167 0.35 -11.85 1.26
CA ARG A 167 1.72 -12.32 1.23
C ARG A 167 2.62 -11.22 0.68
N LEU A 168 3.70 -10.90 1.38
CA LEU A 168 4.80 -10.12 0.83
C LEU A 168 5.49 -10.95 -0.27
N THR A 169 5.39 -10.50 -1.51
CA THR A 169 5.95 -11.16 -2.70
C THR A 169 7.21 -10.50 -3.23
N ALA A 170 7.42 -9.22 -2.94
CA ALA A 170 8.68 -8.54 -3.21
C ALA A 170 9.00 -7.53 -2.11
N ASN A 171 10.28 -7.44 -1.76
CA ASN A 171 10.83 -6.42 -0.89
C ASN A 171 12.24 -6.11 -1.38
N ARG A 172 12.40 -5.01 -2.11
CA ARG A 172 13.67 -4.67 -2.77
C ARG A 172 14.04 -3.21 -2.60
N PRO A 173 15.34 -2.88 -2.53
CA PRO A 173 15.77 -1.49 -2.61
C PRO A 173 15.43 -0.91 -3.99
N ILE A 174 15.05 0.36 -4.00
CA ILE A 174 14.86 1.17 -5.20
C ILE A 174 15.42 2.57 -4.92
N ASN A 175 15.61 3.38 -5.95
CA ASN A 175 16.00 4.78 -5.78
C ASN A 175 15.13 5.69 -6.65
N ILE A 176 14.99 6.94 -6.21
CA ILE A 176 14.51 8.05 -7.04
C ILE A 176 15.50 9.19 -6.89
N ASP A 177 16.08 9.68 -7.99
CA ASP A 177 17.01 10.81 -7.96
C ASP A 177 18.12 10.69 -6.88
N ASN A 178 18.69 9.48 -6.72
CA ASN A 178 19.68 9.09 -5.70
C ASN A 178 19.19 9.00 -4.24
N PHE A 179 17.90 9.23 -3.98
CA PHE A 179 17.30 9.00 -2.68
C PHE A 179 16.95 7.53 -2.49
N LEU A 180 17.31 7.01 -1.30
CA LEU A 180 17.05 5.64 -0.92
C LEU A 180 15.54 5.39 -0.79
N GLY A 181 15.11 4.28 -1.37
CA GLY A 181 13.75 3.79 -1.24
C GLY A 181 13.66 2.28 -1.13
N ARG A 182 12.43 1.82 -0.95
CA ARG A 182 12.07 0.41 -0.86
C ARG A 182 10.74 0.18 -1.56
N GLU A 183 10.71 -0.83 -2.41
CA GLU A 183 9.47 -1.32 -3.03
C GLU A 183 9.00 -2.57 -2.30
N LEU A 184 7.71 -2.57 -1.97
CA LEU A 184 7.01 -3.67 -1.33
C LEU A 184 5.86 -4.08 -2.24
N MET A 185 5.77 -5.38 -2.52
CA MET A 185 4.63 -5.96 -3.23
C MET A 185 3.92 -6.93 -2.33
N PHE A 186 2.61 -6.77 -2.18
CA PHE A 186 1.74 -7.66 -1.44
C PHE A 186 0.71 -8.26 -2.39
N SER A 187 0.35 -9.52 -2.17
CA SER A 187 -0.67 -10.17 -2.98
C SER A 187 -1.55 -11.12 -2.16
N THR A 188 -2.81 -11.23 -2.57
CA THR A 188 -3.73 -12.32 -2.24
C THR A 188 -4.20 -12.99 -3.53
N ALA A 189 -5.12 -13.95 -3.43
CA ALA A 189 -5.80 -14.50 -4.61
C ALA A 189 -6.67 -13.47 -5.35
N LYS A 190 -7.04 -12.35 -4.70
CA LYS A 190 -8.00 -11.37 -5.22
C LYS A 190 -7.42 -9.98 -5.44
N GLU A 191 -6.27 -9.67 -4.85
CA GLU A 191 -5.75 -8.29 -4.81
C GLU A 191 -4.22 -8.29 -4.87
N SER A 192 -3.65 -7.35 -5.60
CA SER A 192 -2.22 -7.03 -5.55
C SER A 192 -2.02 -5.56 -5.19
N ILE A 193 -1.09 -5.30 -4.30
CA ILE A 193 -0.70 -3.97 -3.81
C ILE A 193 0.78 -3.79 -4.12
N VAL A 194 1.11 -2.67 -4.75
CA VAL A 194 2.49 -2.21 -4.89
C VAL A 194 2.62 -0.94 -4.07
N MET A 195 3.68 -0.84 -3.29
CA MET A 195 3.99 0.34 -2.50
C MET A 195 5.47 0.68 -2.61
N ARG A 196 5.78 1.96 -2.80
CA ARG A 196 7.14 2.50 -2.84
C ARG A 196 7.29 3.52 -1.73
N ALA A 197 8.25 3.28 -0.86
CA ALA A 197 8.64 4.20 0.19
C ALA A 197 9.99 4.84 -0.17
N TYR A 198 10.12 6.16 -0.01
CA TYR A 198 11.36 6.89 -0.24
C TYR A 198 11.66 7.78 0.97
N LEU A 199 12.94 7.92 1.32
CA LEU A 199 13.39 8.92 2.28
C LEU A 199 14.17 10.01 1.52
N VAL A 200 13.61 11.21 1.50
CA VAL A 200 14.13 12.37 0.77
C VAL A 200 14.38 13.49 1.77
N GLY A 201 15.65 13.76 2.07
CA GLY A 201 16.02 14.67 3.16
C GLY A 201 15.47 14.19 4.50
N ASP A 202 14.59 14.99 5.10
CA ASP A 202 13.92 14.73 6.37
C ASP A 202 12.46 14.25 6.21
N ARG A 203 12.03 13.85 5.02
CA ARG A 203 10.64 13.40 4.78
C ARG A 203 10.59 12.01 4.15
N VAL A 204 9.59 11.25 4.59
CA VAL A 204 9.23 9.97 3.98
C VAL A 204 8.09 10.19 3.01
N TYR A 205 8.22 9.63 1.81
CA TYR A 205 7.17 9.58 0.80
C TYR A 205 6.71 8.15 0.62
N ILE A 206 5.40 7.92 0.59
CA ILE A 206 4.78 6.63 0.28
C ILE A 206 3.93 6.80 -0.97
N ILE A 207 4.11 5.94 -1.95
CA ILE A 207 3.28 5.88 -3.15
C ILE A 207 2.72 4.47 -3.22
N GLY A 208 1.42 4.34 -3.36
CA GLY A 208 0.76 3.05 -3.32
C GLY A 208 -0.32 2.92 -4.38
N ALA A 209 -0.42 1.75 -4.99
CA ALA A 209 -1.56 1.39 -5.81
C ALA A 209 -1.99 -0.04 -5.50
N ASN A 210 -3.30 -0.29 -5.43
CA ASN A 210 -3.85 -1.64 -5.43
C ASN A 210 -4.70 -1.88 -6.68
N ARG A 211 -4.96 -3.16 -6.95
CA ARG A 211 -5.97 -3.58 -7.92
C ARG A 211 -6.63 -4.87 -7.47
N LEU A 212 -7.97 -4.90 -7.50
CA LEU A 212 -8.75 -6.11 -7.35
C LEU A 212 -8.77 -6.87 -8.70
N THR A 213 -8.42 -8.17 -8.71
CA THR A 213 -8.46 -9.21 -9.78
C THR A 213 -7.16 -9.57 -10.57
N LYS A 214 -7.20 -10.73 -11.26
CA LYS A 214 -6.10 -11.55 -11.85
C LYS A 214 -5.45 -11.02 -13.14
N SER A 215 -5.91 -9.93 -13.75
CA SER A 215 -5.33 -9.46 -15.02
C SER A 215 -4.04 -8.66 -14.80
N ALA A 216 -3.13 -8.72 -15.79
CA ALA A 216 -1.75 -8.28 -15.66
C ALA A 216 -1.59 -6.86 -15.08
N ILE A 217 -0.79 -6.78 -14.02
CA ILE A 217 -0.48 -5.63 -13.16
C ILE A 217 0.21 -4.47 -13.90
N ALA A 218 0.73 -4.72 -15.11
CA ALA A 218 1.84 -3.94 -15.65
C ALA A 218 1.47 -2.47 -16.01
N ASN A 219 0.40 -2.21 -16.74
CA ASN A 219 0.34 -0.95 -17.49
C ASN A 219 -0.20 0.27 -16.72
N VAL A 220 -1.22 0.09 -15.86
CA VAL A 220 -1.88 1.23 -15.18
C VAL A 220 -1.05 1.74 -14.01
N ASN A 221 -0.51 0.81 -13.21
CA ASN A 221 0.31 1.16 -12.05
C ASN A 221 1.64 1.77 -12.48
N GLU A 222 2.20 1.33 -13.61
CA GLU A 222 3.47 1.87 -14.09
C GLU A 222 3.37 3.35 -14.44
N LYS A 223 2.29 3.79 -15.10
CA LYS A 223 2.05 5.22 -15.38
C LYS A 223 2.00 6.03 -14.08
N PHE A 224 1.24 5.56 -13.09
CA PHE A 224 1.13 6.20 -11.77
C PHE A 224 2.51 6.33 -11.10
N PHE A 225 3.23 5.22 -10.92
CA PHE A 225 4.51 5.24 -10.22
C PHE A 225 5.60 6.00 -10.96
N LYS A 226 5.63 5.96 -12.31
CA LYS A 226 6.63 6.70 -13.11
C LYS A 226 6.36 8.20 -13.15
N SER A 227 5.13 8.62 -12.89
CA SER A 227 4.76 10.03 -12.92
C SER A 227 5.18 10.82 -11.69
N PHE A 228 5.49 10.14 -10.58
CA PHE A 228 5.90 10.81 -9.35
C PHE A 228 7.26 11.47 -9.52
N ARG A 229 7.31 12.78 -9.27
CA ARG A 229 8.55 13.57 -9.23
C ARG A 229 8.55 14.53 -8.06
N LEU A 230 9.73 14.81 -7.53
CA LEU A 230 9.94 15.85 -6.54
C LEU A 230 9.96 17.22 -7.23
N LEU A 231 9.32 18.23 -6.63
CA LEU A 231 9.33 19.60 -7.16
C LEU A 231 10.67 20.28 -6.87
N GLU A 232 11.23 20.03 -5.68
CA GLU A 232 12.53 20.51 -5.25
C GLU A 232 13.30 19.33 -4.66
N LEU A 233 14.52 19.12 -5.15
CA LEU A 233 15.44 18.19 -4.51
C LEU A 233 16.02 18.91 -3.30
N PRO A 234 15.93 18.36 -2.07
CA PRO A 234 16.75 18.87 -0.99
C PRO A 234 18.19 18.93 -1.49
N ALA A 235 18.92 20.01 -1.17
CA ALA A 235 20.33 20.06 -1.44
C ALA A 235 20.90 18.71 -0.98
N ALA A 236 21.33 17.87 -1.93
CA ALA A 236 21.96 16.62 -1.59
C ALA A 236 23.03 17.00 -0.57
N ASN A 237 23.24 16.18 0.46
CA ASN A 237 24.38 16.34 1.34
C ASN A 237 25.64 16.19 0.47
N ALA A 238 25.96 17.24 -0.29
CA ALA A 238 27.18 17.41 -1.00
C ALA A 238 28.20 17.38 0.13
N PRO A 239 29.16 16.45 0.10
CA PRO A 239 30.25 16.51 1.04
C PRO A 239 30.79 17.93 0.95
N LYS A 240 30.77 18.66 2.07
CA LYS A 240 31.51 19.92 2.17
C LYS A 240 32.95 19.56 1.80
N SER A 241 33.40 20.02 0.64
CA SER A 241 34.79 19.96 0.21
C SER A 241 35.68 20.66 1.21
#